data_AF-A0A6N7ZUD7-F1
#
_entry.id   AF-A0A6N7ZUD7-F1
#
_cell.length_a   1.000
_cell.length_b   1.000
_cell.length_c   1.000
_cell.angle_alpha   90.00
_cell.angle_beta   90.00
_cell.angle_gamma   90.00
#
_symmetry.space_group_name_H-M   'P 1'
#
loop_
_entity.id
_entity.type
_entity.pdbx_description
1 polymer ?
#
loop_
_entity_poly.entity_id
_entity_poly.type
_entity_poly.pdbx_seq_one_letter_code
_entity_poly.pdbx_strand_id
1 'polypeptide(L)'
;MKEPFIFEWDGRALVPATPYDLERCQRFKKGQRLKADKIVKPRSLPMQGMYWACLSQFVAATECVPTAEHLHNLIKMKMGYVTPAVMPDGSLYWIPDSTAFDKMDQEAFNEFVSRADKWCAETFGASLLQAKEAA
;
A
#
# COMPACT_ATOMS: atom_id res chain seq x y z
N MET A 1 8.69 -17.94 6.40
CA MET A 1 9.35 -16.92 5.55
C MET A 1 10.48 -16.33 6.37
N LYS A 2 11.72 -16.25 5.87
CA LYS A 2 12.80 -15.57 6.62
C LYS A 2 12.56 -14.06 6.50
N GLU A 3 12.62 -13.34 7.62
CA GLU A 3 12.49 -11.87 7.62
C GLU A 3 13.54 -11.25 6.70
N PRO A 4 13.16 -10.30 5.82
CA PRO A 4 14.12 -9.60 4.98
C PRO A 4 15.11 -8.81 5.84
N PHE A 5 16.29 -8.55 5.30
CA PHE A 5 17.20 -7.55 5.87
C PHE A 5 16.81 -6.18 5.30
N ILE A 6 16.72 -5.18 6.16
CA ILE A 6 16.46 -3.81 5.72
C ILE A 6 17.77 -3.04 5.66
N PHE A 7 18.01 -2.42 4.51
CA PHE A 7 19.20 -1.62 4.25
C PHE A 7 18.81 -0.23 3.75
N GLU A 8 19.57 0.78 4.15
CA GLU A 8 19.56 2.10 3.53
C GLU A 8 20.74 2.25 2.56
N TRP A 9 20.60 3.18 1.61
CA TRP A 9 21.65 3.52 0.66
C TRP A 9 22.42 4.75 1.14
N ASP A 10 23.67 4.57 1.57
CA ASP A 10 24.56 5.65 2.04
C ASP A 10 25.39 6.28 0.90
N GLY A 11 24.91 6.21 -0.34
CA GLY A 11 25.63 6.74 -1.52
C GLY A 11 26.76 5.85 -2.05
N ARG A 12 27.32 4.97 -1.22
CA ARG A 12 28.43 4.06 -1.60
C ARG A 12 28.12 2.58 -1.41
N ALA A 13 27.29 2.24 -0.42
CA ALA A 13 26.96 0.87 -0.07
C ALA A 13 25.58 0.79 0.58
N LEU A 14 25.03 -0.43 0.60
CA LEU A 14 23.87 -0.76 1.43
C LEU A 14 24.34 -0.97 2.87
N VAL A 15 23.86 -0.13 3.78
CA VAL A 15 24.15 -0.20 5.22
C VAL A 15 22.89 -0.61 5.99
N PRO A 16 23.00 -1.39 7.08
CA PRO A 16 21.83 -1.84 7.83
C PRO A 16 21.00 -0.66 8.34
N ALA A 17 19.70 -0.64 8.05
CA ALA A 17 18.82 0.48 8.39
C ALA A 17 18.44 0.54 9.88
N THR A 18 18.55 -0.61 10.59
CA THR A 18 18.19 -0.71 12.01
C THR A 18 19.29 -1.41 12.82
N PRO A 19 19.37 -1.16 14.14
CA PRO A 19 20.27 -1.91 15.02
C PRO A 19 20.05 -3.42 14.97
N TYR A 20 18.79 -3.86 14.78
CA TYR A 20 18.44 -5.26 14.63
C TYR A 20 19.03 -5.88 13.36
N ASP A 21 18.98 -5.16 12.23
CA ASP A 21 19.61 -5.59 10.98
C ASP A 21 21.14 -5.65 11.10
N LEU A 22 21.74 -4.70 11.84
CA LEU A 22 23.18 -4.68 12.11
C LEU A 22 23.64 -5.94 12.86
N GLU A 23 22.96 -6.32 13.95
CA GLU A 23 23.26 -7.54 14.70
C GLU A 23 23.15 -8.80 13.83
N ARG A 24 22.17 -8.82 12.91
CA ARG A 24 22.01 -9.93 11.96
C ARG A 24 23.14 -9.96 10.94
N CYS A 25 23.61 -8.80 10.47
CA CYS A 25 24.74 -8.69 9.55
C CYS A 25 26.07 -9.14 10.19
N GLN A 26 26.26 -8.90 11.50
CA GLN A 26 27.45 -9.33 12.24
C GLN A 26 27.64 -10.87 12.28
N ARG A 27 26.61 -11.64 11.96
CA ARG A 27 26.70 -13.11 11.87
C ARG A 27 27.49 -13.58 10.65
N PHE A 28 27.69 -12.72 9.65
CA PHE A 28 28.46 -13.06 8.45
C PHE A 28 29.94 -12.74 8.62
N LYS A 29 30.81 -13.56 8.02
CA LYS A 29 32.25 -13.32 8.06
C LYS A 29 32.63 -12.22 7.08
N LYS A 30 33.61 -11.39 7.46
CA LYS A 30 34.20 -10.41 6.54
C LYS A 30 34.71 -11.11 5.27
N GLY A 31 34.29 -10.62 4.10
CA GLY A 31 34.65 -11.20 2.79
C GLY A 31 33.73 -12.31 2.28
N GLN A 32 32.72 -12.71 3.05
CA GLN A 32 31.70 -13.66 2.60
C GLN A 32 30.85 -13.04 1.49
N ARG A 33 30.71 -13.74 0.35
CA ARG A 33 29.81 -13.34 -0.73
C ARG A 33 28.38 -13.71 -0.35
N LEU A 34 27.49 -12.72 -0.30
CA LEU A 34 26.07 -12.90 -0.06
C LEU A 34 25.30 -12.66 -1.38
N LYS A 35 24.31 -13.50 -1.66
CA LYS A 35 23.40 -13.32 -2.79
C LYS A 35 22.11 -12.68 -2.29
N ALA A 36 21.73 -11.55 -2.86
CA ALA A 36 20.40 -10.97 -2.67
C ALA A 36 19.55 -11.33 -3.90
N ASP A 37 18.47 -12.10 -3.71
CA ASP A 37 17.60 -12.49 -4.82
C ASP A 37 16.72 -11.34 -5.32
N LYS A 38 16.27 -10.44 -4.43
CA LYS A 38 15.53 -9.22 -4.79
C LYS A 38 15.87 -8.09 -3.82
N ILE A 39 16.21 -6.93 -4.37
CA ILE A 39 16.28 -5.66 -3.65
C ILE A 39 14.96 -4.94 -3.94
N VAL A 40 14.09 -4.89 -2.94
CA VAL A 40 12.80 -4.20 -3.03
C VAL A 40 12.81 -3.05 -2.04
N LYS A 41 12.18 -1.92 -2.41
CA LYS A 41 11.93 -0.87 -1.44
C LYS A 41 10.90 -1.40 -0.43
N PRO A 42 11.18 -1.34 0.88
CA PRO A 42 10.16 -1.69 1.86
C PRO A 42 8.94 -0.79 1.63
N ARG A 43 7.73 -1.35 1.81
CA ARG A 43 6.48 -0.58 1.73
C ARG A 43 6.62 0.66 2.61
N SER A 44 6.31 1.84 2.06
CA SER A 44 6.24 3.05 2.85
C SER A 44 5.03 2.95 3.78
N LEU A 45 5.23 2.35 4.97
CA LEU A 45 4.31 2.41 6.10
C LEU A 45 3.78 3.85 6.33
N PRO A 46 4.60 4.91 6.21
CA PRO A 46 4.11 6.29 6.26
C PRO A 46 3.07 6.62 5.20
N MET A 47 3.27 6.14 3.97
CA MET A 47 2.37 6.46 2.85
C MET A 47 1.07 5.67 2.90
N GLN A 48 1.11 4.43 3.41
CA GLN A 48 -0.10 3.69 3.74
C GLN A 48 -0.91 4.40 4.84
N GLY A 49 -0.25 4.85 5.91
CA GLY A 49 -0.89 5.66 6.95
C GLY A 49 -1.51 6.95 6.40
N MET A 50 -0.78 7.66 5.53
CA MET A 50 -1.27 8.86 4.86
C MET A 50 -2.52 8.58 4.01
N TYR A 51 -2.52 7.50 3.24
CA TYR A 51 -3.68 7.12 2.42
C TYR A 51 -4.93 6.87 3.27
N TRP A 52 -4.81 6.13 4.38
CA TRP A 52 -5.93 5.90 5.30
C TRP A 52 -6.42 7.18 5.99
N ALA A 53 -5.52 8.11 6.30
CA ALA A 53 -5.89 9.42 6.82
C ALA A 53 -6.71 10.22 5.80
N CYS A 54 -6.28 10.27 4.53
CA CYS A 54 -7.02 10.93 3.45
C CYS A 54 -8.41 10.31 3.25
N LEU A 55 -8.52 8.97 3.24
CA LEU A 55 -9.82 8.30 3.16
C LEU A 55 -10.75 8.68 4.31
N SER A 56 -10.22 8.70 5.54
CA SER A 56 -11.02 9.02 6.73
C SER A 56 -11.54 10.46 6.70
N GLN A 57 -10.69 11.42 6.30
CA GLN A 57 -11.08 12.82 6.11
C GLN A 57 -12.12 12.96 5.00
N PHE A 58 -11.93 12.26 3.89
CA PHE A 58 -12.88 12.30 2.77
C PHE A 58 -14.26 11.79 3.16
N VAL A 59 -14.32 10.68 3.90
CA VAL A 59 -15.57 10.13 4.43
C VAL A 59 -16.24 11.10 5.40
N ALA A 60 -15.47 11.73 6.29
CA ALA A 60 -15.99 12.75 7.19
C ALA A 60 -16.52 13.99 6.46
N ALA A 61 -15.94 14.36 5.31
CA ALA A 61 -16.32 15.54 4.54
C ALA A 61 -17.51 15.31 3.60
N THR A 62 -17.63 14.12 3.02
CA THR A 62 -18.64 13.81 1.99
C THR A 62 -19.80 12.96 2.50
N GLU A 63 -19.65 12.34 3.69
CA GLU A 63 -20.58 11.36 4.28
C GLU A 63 -21.04 10.27 3.28
N CYS A 64 -20.26 10.03 2.23
CA CYS A 64 -20.70 9.25 1.09
C CYS A 64 -20.78 7.75 1.39
N VAL A 65 -20.02 7.29 2.38
CA VAL A 65 -19.99 5.91 2.86
C VAL A 65 -19.77 5.90 4.38
N PRO A 66 -20.16 4.82 5.08
CA PRO A 66 -20.14 4.79 6.55
C PRO A 66 -18.72 4.76 7.16
N THR A 67 -17.73 4.18 6.48
CA THR A 67 -16.34 4.14 7.01
C THR A 67 -15.30 4.23 5.88
N ALA A 68 -14.07 4.60 6.23
CA ALA A 68 -12.92 4.61 5.31
C ALA A 68 -12.66 3.25 4.66
N GLU A 69 -12.93 2.14 5.35
CA GLU A 69 -12.83 0.79 4.78
C GLU A 69 -13.86 0.54 3.69
N HIS A 70 -15.09 1.04 3.85
CA HIS A 70 -16.11 0.94 2.81
C HIS A 70 -15.71 1.74 1.57
N LEU A 71 -15.13 2.94 1.76
CA LEU A 71 -14.61 3.75 0.65
C LEU A 71 -13.49 3.01 -0.07
N HIS A 72 -12.56 2.45 0.68
CA HIS A 72 -11.45 1.67 0.14
C HIS A 72 -11.92 0.45 -0.68
N ASN A 73 -12.89 -0.30 -0.16
CA ASN A 73 -13.48 -1.45 -0.85
C ASN A 73 -14.19 -1.04 -2.13
N LEU A 74 -14.92 0.08 -2.11
CA LEU A 74 -15.63 0.59 -3.27
C LEU A 74 -14.64 1.06 -4.37
N ILE A 75 -13.55 1.73 -3.99
CA ILE A 75 -12.47 2.09 -4.93
C ILE A 75 -11.85 0.82 -5.54
N LYS A 76 -11.56 -0.22 -4.73
CA LYS A 76 -11.04 -1.51 -5.22
C LYS A 76 -11.99 -2.17 -6.23
N MET A 77 -13.29 -2.17 -5.93
CA MET A 77 -14.31 -2.69 -6.84
C MET A 77 -14.32 -1.95 -8.17
N LYS A 78 -14.26 -0.61 -8.13
CA LYS A 78 -14.24 0.21 -9.34
C LYS A 78 -12.97 0.02 -10.17
N MET A 79 -11.83 -0.16 -9.51
CA MET A 79 -10.53 -0.36 -10.15
C MET A 79 -10.31 -1.79 -10.68
N GLY A 80 -11.25 -2.72 -10.44
CA GLY A 80 -11.16 -4.10 -10.92
C GLY A 80 -10.28 -5.01 -10.07
N TYR A 81 -9.87 -4.59 -8.87
CA TYR A 81 -9.18 -5.45 -7.90
C TYR A 81 -10.20 -6.32 -7.16
N VAL A 82 -10.97 -7.11 -7.91
CA VAL A 82 -12.01 -7.99 -7.39
C VAL A 82 -11.78 -9.41 -7.87
N THR A 83 -12.02 -10.36 -6.97
CA THR A 83 -12.10 -11.77 -7.33
C THR A 83 -13.57 -12.16 -7.42
N PRO A 84 -14.03 -12.70 -8.57
CA PRO A 84 -15.37 -13.25 -8.66
C PRO A 84 -15.42 -14.56 -7.85
N ALA A 85 -16.26 -14.57 -6.81
CA ALA A 85 -16.59 -15.77 -6.05
C ALA A 85 -17.95 -16.29 -6.52
N VAL A 86 -17.99 -17.55 -6.96
CA VAL A 86 -19.24 -18.23 -7.27
C VAL A 86 -19.73 -18.89 -6.00
N MET A 87 -20.89 -18.45 -5.51
CA MET A 87 -21.53 -19.05 -4.35
C MET A 87 -22.18 -20.38 -4.75
N PRO A 88 -22.44 -21.29 -3.79
CA PRO A 88 -23.06 -22.59 -4.07
C PRO A 88 -24.45 -22.51 -4.72
N ASP A 89 -25.11 -21.35 -4.64
CA ASP A 89 -26.40 -21.05 -5.28
C ASP A 89 -26.26 -20.59 -6.75
N GLY A 90 -25.04 -20.53 -7.28
CA GLY A 90 -24.75 -20.08 -8.65
C GLY A 90 -24.69 -18.56 -8.82
N SER A 91 -24.83 -17.78 -7.75
CA SER A 91 -24.70 -16.32 -7.79
C SER A 91 -23.23 -15.88 -7.82
N LEU A 92 -22.95 -14.83 -8.60
CA LEU A 92 -21.61 -14.25 -8.74
C LEU A 92 -21.46 -13.09 -7.76
N TYR A 93 -20.60 -13.25 -6.75
CA TYR A 93 -20.25 -12.20 -5.80
C TYR A 93 -18.86 -11.63 -6.13
N TRP A 94 -18.77 -10.30 -6.18
CA TRP A 94 -17.50 -9.58 -6.38
C TRP A 94 -16.88 -9.25 -5.03
N ILE A 95 -15.79 -9.95 -4.68
CA ILE A 95 -15.09 -9.72 -3.41
C ILE A 95 -13.82 -8.90 -3.70
N PRO A 96 -13.61 -7.74 -3.04
CA PRO A 96 -12.36 -6.99 -3.16
C PRO A 96 -11.16 -7.85 -2.76
N ASP A 97 -10.09 -7.84 -3.57
CA ASP A 97 -8.88 -8.59 -3.25
C ASP A 97 -8.11 -7.87 -2.12
N SER A 98 -7.98 -8.54 -0.98
CA SER A 98 -7.21 -8.05 0.18
C SER A 98 -5.71 -8.04 -0.10
N THR A 99 -5.21 -8.93 -0.99
CA THR A 99 -3.78 -9.12 -1.26
C THR A 99 -3.21 -8.22 -2.35
N ALA A 100 -4.05 -7.49 -3.08
CA ALA A 100 -3.62 -6.62 -4.17
C ALA A 100 -2.63 -5.54 -3.69
N PHE A 101 -2.87 -4.96 -2.51
CA PHE A 101 -1.98 -3.95 -1.92
C PHE A 101 -0.69 -4.51 -1.32
N ASP A 102 -0.74 -5.74 -0.80
CA ASP A 102 0.46 -6.42 -0.27
C ASP A 102 1.48 -6.74 -1.37
N LYS A 103 1.03 -6.87 -2.61
CA LYS A 103 1.86 -7.23 -3.78
C LYS A 103 2.29 -6.02 -4.62
N MET A 104 1.76 -4.83 -4.34
CA MET A 104 2.06 -3.61 -5.10
C MET A 104 3.39 -2.99 -4.65
N ASP A 105 4.20 -2.59 -5.62
CA ASP A 105 5.37 -1.74 -5.39
C ASP A 105 4.93 -0.27 -5.21
N GLN A 106 5.83 0.57 -4.71
CA GLN A 106 5.54 1.97 -4.38
C GLN A 106 5.02 2.79 -5.56
N GLU A 107 5.55 2.58 -6.77
CA GLU A 107 5.05 3.24 -7.98
C GLU A 107 3.61 2.84 -8.31
N ALA A 108 3.30 1.55 -8.21
CA ALA A 108 1.95 1.03 -8.45
C ALA A 108 0.96 1.58 -7.41
N PHE A 109 1.39 1.74 -6.16
CA PHE A 109 0.57 2.37 -5.13
C PHE A 109 0.29 3.86 -5.42
N ASN A 110 1.30 4.61 -5.87
CA ASN A 110 1.12 6.01 -6.24
C ASN A 110 0.12 6.17 -7.40
N GLU A 111 0.23 5.29 -8.40
CA GLU A 111 -0.69 5.26 -9.53
C GLU A 111 -2.11 4.91 -9.08
N PHE A 112 -2.26 3.92 -8.19
CA PHE A 112 -3.55 3.59 -7.58
C PHE A 112 -4.18 4.81 -6.90
N VAL A 113 -3.42 5.53 -6.07
CA VAL A 113 -3.93 6.70 -5.35
C VAL A 113 -4.34 7.82 -6.32
N SER A 114 -3.55 8.06 -7.38
CA SER A 114 -3.89 9.05 -8.40
C SER A 114 -5.18 8.69 -9.15
N ARG A 115 -5.37 7.42 -9.48
CA ARG A 115 -6.61 6.95 -10.13
C ARG A 115 -7.80 7.02 -9.19
N ALA A 116 -7.62 6.69 -7.91
CA ALA A 116 -8.65 6.81 -6.88
C ALA A 116 -9.10 8.26 -6.69
N ASP A 117 -8.15 9.19 -6.63
CA ASP A 117 -8.42 10.63 -6.52
C ASP A 117 -9.26 11.16 -7.69
N LYS A 118 -8.89 10.82 -8.94
CA LYS A 118 -9.67 11.18 -10.12
C LYS A 118 -11.12 10.66 -10.05
N TRP A 119 -11.28 9.39 -9.69
CA TRP A 119 -12.60 8.78 -9.59
C TRP A 119 -13.44 9.41 -8.47
N CYS A 120 -12.83 9.71 -7.32
CA CYS A 120 -13.49 10.42 -6.23
C CYS A 120 -13.92 11.83 -6.65
N ALA A 121 -13.07 12.56 -7.36
CA ALA A 121 -13.39 13.89 -7.89
C ALA A 121 -14.55 13.86 -8.90
N GLU A 122 -14.57 12.87 -9.79
CA GLU A 122 -15.65 12.70 -10.78
C GLU A 122 -16.98 12.26 -10.15
N THR A 123 -16.93 11.43 -9.11
CA THR A 123 -18.13 10.80 -8.52
C THR A 123 -18.76 11.64 -7.42
N PHE A 124 -17.92 12.25 -6.56
CA PHE A 124 -18.36 12.97 -5.37
C PHE A 124 -18.07 14.47 -5.43
N GLY A 125 -17.43 14.96 -6.49
CA GLY A 125 -17.09 16.38 -6.66
C GLY A 125 -15.99 16.88 -5.72
N ALA A 126 -15.31 15.98 -5.00
CA ALA A 126 -14.24 16.30 -4.05
C ALA A 126 -12.99 15.48 -4.34
N SER A 127 -11.81 16.10 -4.23
CA SER A 127 -10.53 15.40 -4.37
C SER A 127 -10.13 14.74 -3.05
N LEU A 128 -9.70 13.49 -3.13
CA LEU A 128 -9.19 12.70 -2.01
C LEU A 128 -7.84 13.25 -1.53
N LEU A 129 -7.06 13.86 -2.42
CA LEU A 129 -5.76 14.46 -2.10
C LEU A 129 -5.85 15.90 -1.56
N GLN A 130 -6.91 16.66 -1.90
CA GLN A 130 -7.12 18.02 -1.37
C GLN A 130 -7.56 18.05 0.10
N ALA A 131 -8.10 16.95 0.64
CA ALA A 131 -8.42 16.84 2.07
C ALA A 131 -7.19 17.09 2.98
N LYS A 132 -5.98 16.97 2.42
CA LYS A 132 -4.70 17.28 3.07
C LYS A 132 -4.48 18.78 3.34
N GLU A 133 -4.96 19.67 2.47
CA GLU A 133 -4.66 21.12 2.56
C GLU A 133 -5.55 21.86 3.55
N ALA A 134 -6.64 21.23 4.02
CA ALA A 134 -7.56 21.80 5.00
C ALA A 134 -7.18 21.49 6.47
N ALA A 135 -6.00 20.89 6.71
CA ALA A 135 -5.51 20.49 8.03
C ALA A 135 -4.28 21.30 8.48
#